data_AF-A0A6N9V537-F1
#
_entry.id   AF-A0A6N9V537-F1
#
_cell.length_a   1.000
_cell.length_b   1.000
_cell.length_c   1.000
_cell.angle_alpha   90.00
_cell.angle_beta   90.00
_cell.angle_gamma   90.00
#
_symmetry.space_group_name_H-M   'P 1'
#
loop_
_entity.id
_entity.type
_entity.pdbx_description
1 polymer ?
#
loop_
_entity_poly.entity_id
_entity_poly.type
_entity_poly.pdbx_seq_one_letter_code
_entity_poly.pdbx_strand_id
1 'polypeptide(L)'
;MTGSEAPPSFRLAYVPGVTPDKWVRIWNERLPDVPLSLTQVPAAGAGGVLLDGDADAGLLRLPVDRTVLSAIPLYTETTVVLIPKDHLVTAADEVTVEDLADEIVLHPLDDVLGWERLPGRPALERPDTTADAVELVAAGIGVLLVPLSLARLHHRKDLTYRTVTDAPESGVALCWPEDAHTDRVEDFIGIVRGRTVNSTRGRQPEPARSKDGRAEASTPARRKPAGGRTGGGRTGGSGAAGGKAGGKQTGGAARRGTG
;
A
#
# COMPACT_ATOMS: atom_id res chain seq x y z
N MET A 1 27.58 34.50 -9.92
CA MET A 1 27.05 33.47 -9.00
C MET A 1 26.09 32.61 -9.79
N THR A 2 26.60 31.60 -10.49
CA THR A 2 25.76 30.55 -11.08
C THR A 2 25.44 29.58 -9.95
N GLY A 3 24.19 29.58 -9.49
CA GLY A 3 23.72 28.55 -8.57
C GLY A 3 23.96 27.20 -9.23
N SER A 4 24.78 26.37 -8.59
CA SER A 4 24.94 24.97 -8.98
C SER A 4 23.63 24.27 -8.67
N GLU A 5 22.69 24.31 -9.61
CA GLU A 5 21.48 23.48 -9.54
C GLU A 5 21.97 22.04 -9.56
N ALA A 6 21.89 21.37 -8.41
CA ALA A 6 22.24 19.96 -8.33
C ALA A 6 21.43 19.21 -9.42
N PRO A 7 22.04 18.29 -10.18
CA PRO A 7 21.30 17.53 -11.16
C PRO A 7 20.09 16.89 -10.45
N PRO A 8 18.89 16.92 -11.06
CA PRO A 8 17.70 16.42 -10.41
C PRO A 8 17.91 14.96 -10.04
N SER A 9 17.92 14.66 -8.74
CA SER A 9 17.99 13.32 -8.17
C SER A 9 16.62 12.92 -7.61
N PHE A 10 16.37 11.62 -7.48
CA PHE A 10 15.19 11.10 -6.79
C PHE A 10 15.62 10.28 -5.57
N ARG A 11 15.15 10.68 -4.40
CA ARG A 11 15.48 10.06 -3.10
C ARG A 11 14.32 9.18 -2.67
N LEU A 12 14.60 7.89 -2.52
CA LEU A 12 13.63 6.89 -2.12
C LEU A 12 14.02 6.31 -0.76
N ALA A 13 13.20 6.58 0.26
CA ALA A 13 13.29 5.91 1.54
C ALA A 13 12.66 4.51 1.47
N TYR A 14 13.15 3.57 2.26
CA TYR A 14 12.49 2.26 2.40
C TYR A 14 12.74 1.68 3.79
N VAL A 15 11.76 0.92 4.30
CA VAL A 15 11.85 0.31 5.64
C VAL A 15 12.41 -1.12 5.57
N PRO A 16 12.97 -1.67 6.67
CA PRO A 16 13.46 -3.04 6.71
C PRO A 16 12.43 -4.07 6.22
N GLY A 17 12.93 -5.07 5.49
CA GLY A 17 12.12 -6.13 4.86
C GLY A 17 11.50 -5.75 3.51
N VAL A 18 11.53 -4.47 3.12
CA VAL A 18 11.06 -4.06 1.79
C VAL A 18 12.22 -4.07 0.79
N THR A 19 12.02 -4.72 -0.37
CA THR A 19 13.05 -4.84 -1.41
C THR A 19 12.72 -3.92 -2.60
N PRO A 20 13.44 -2.78 -2.77
CA PRO A 20 13.15 -1.81 -3.83
C PRO A 20 13.70 -2.23 -5.22
N ASP A 21 14.55 -3.24 -5.30
CA ASP A 21 15.40 -3.59 -6.45
C ASP A 21 14.66 -3.61 -7.79
N LYS A 22 13.45 -4.19 -7.82
CA LYS A 22 12.63 -4.27 -9.03
C LYS A 22 12.34 -2.87 -9.60
N TRP A 23 11.91 -1.94 -8.76
CA TRP A 23 11.52 -0.60 -9.21
C TRP A 23 12.74 0.27 -9.48
N VAL A 24 13.81 0.09 -8.71
CA VAL A 24 15.10 0.77 -8.93
C VAL A 24 15.70 0.40 -10.27
N ARG A 25 15.68 -0.89 -10.63
CA ARG A 25 16.14 -1.36 -11.95
C ARG A 25 15.38 -0.66 -13.08
N ILE A 26 14.05 -0.63 -12.98
CA ILE A 26 13.18 0.00 -13.98
C ILE A 26 13.40 1.52 -14.03
N TRP A 27 13.64 2.17 -12.89
CA TRP A 27 13.96 3.60 -12.85
C TRP A 27 15.25 3.89 -13.61
N ASN A 28 16.34 3.20 -13.29
CA ASN A 28 17.64 3.39 -13.92
C ASN A 28 17.60 3.11 -15.44
N GLU A 29 16.74 2.20 -15.88
CA GLU A 29 16.51 1.93 -17.31
C GLU A 29 15.74 3.06 -18.03
N ARG A 30 14.79 3.70 -17.34
CA ARG A 30 13.90 4.72 -17.95
C ARG A 30 14.42 6.13 -17.83
N LEU A 31 15.16 6.41 -16.76
CA LEU A 31 15.64 7.73 -16.38
C LEU A 31 17.14 7.65 -16.06
N PRO A 32 17.99 7.25 -17.03
CA PRO A 32 19.42 7.04 -16.79
C PRO A 32 20.17 8.30 -16.35
N ASP A 33 19.66 9.48 -16.73
CA ASP A 33 20.25 10.78 -16.40
C ASP A 33 19.81 11.31 -15.02
N VAL A 34 19.02 10.53 -14.26
CA VAL A 34 18.36 10.97 -13.02
C VAL A 34 18.71 9.97 -11.92
N PRO A 35 19.76 10.25 -11.14
CA PRO A 35 20.21 9.33 -10.10
C PRO A 35 19.10 9.03 -9.09
N LEU A 36 18.94 7.75 -8.75
CA LEU A 36 18.07 7.30 -7.66
C LEU A 36 18.92 6.99 -6.42
N SER A 37 18.71 7.73 -5.34
CA SER A 37 19.36 7.50 -4.05
C SER A 37 18.43 6.70 -3.14
N LEU A 38 18.93 5.58 -2.62
CA LEU A 38 18.22 4.73 -1.67
C LEU A 38 18.67 5.02 -0.25
N THR A 39 17.73 5.12 0.68
CA THR A 39 18.04 5.24 2.10
C THR A 39 17.13 4.32 2.91
N GLN A 40 17.73 3.34 3.59
CA GLN A 40 16.98 2.52 4.52
C GLN A 40 16.75 3.31 5.81
N VAL A 41 15.50 3.38 6.27
CA VAL A 41 15.12 4.11 7.49
C VAL A 41 14.34 3.19 8.43
N PRO A 42 14.41 3.38 9.76
CA PRO A 42 13.56 2.64 10.68
C PRO A 42 12.09 2.78 10.30
N ALA A 43 11.30 1.72 10.49
CA ALA A 43 9.86 1.77 10.21
C ALA A 43 9.17 2.83 11.07
N ALA A 44 9.57 2.91 12.35
CA ALA A 44 9.22 4.00 13.22
C ALA A 44 9.82 5.33 12.69
N GLY A 45 8.97 6.31 12.41
CA GLY A 45 9.39 7.63 11.95
C GLY A 45 9.61 7.75 10.44
N ALA A 46 9.45 6.68 9.66
CA ALA A 46 9.65 6.72 8.20
C ALA A 46 8.71 7.71 7.48
N GLY A 47 7.50 7.93 8.00
CA GLY A 47 6.60 8.98 7.51
C GLY A 47 7.16 10.39 7.74
N GLY A 48 7.83 10.62 8.87
CA GLY A 48 8.49 11.89 9.20
C GLY A 48 9.58 12.25 8.19
N VAL A 49 10.40 11.28 7.79
CA VAL A 49 11.44 11.46 6.75
C VAL A 49 10.86 12.01 5.43
N LEU A 50 9.65 11.58 5.06
CA LEU A 50 8.98 12.11 3.86
C LEU A 50 8.46 13.54 4.08
N LEU A 51 7.87 13.80 5.24
CA LEU A 51 7.30 15.11 5.58
C LEU A 51 8.37 16.19 5.78
N ASP A 52 9.53 15.80 6.30
CA ASP A 52 10.70 16.67 6.48
C ASP A 52 11.41 16.97 5.15
N GLY A 53 11.03 16.27 4.08
CA GLY A 53 11.61 16.43 2.75
C GLY A 53 13.00 15.79 2.62
N ASP A 54 13.36 14.86 3.50
CA ASP A 54 14.62 14.11 3.45
C ASP A 54 14.60 13.01 2.38
N ALA A 55 13.40 12.56 1.99
CA ALA A 55 13.17 11.73 0.82
C ALA A 55 11.93 12.18 0.03
N ASP A 56 11.91 11.93 -1.27
CA ASP A 56 10.84 12.37 -2.18
C ASP A 56 9.66 11.38 -2.17
N ALA A 57 9.94 10.10 -1.93
CA ALA A 57 8.96 9.06 -1.72
C ALA A 57 9.52 7.96 -0.79
N GLY A 58 8.65 7.09 -0.29
CA GLY A 58 9.02 6.01 0.62
C GLY A 58 8.28 4.70 0.33
N LEU A 59 8.95 3.57 0.45
CA LEU A 59 8.31 2.26 0.54
C LEU A 59 8.11 1.91 2.01
N LEU A 60 6.91 2.18 2.52
CA LEU A 60 6.58 2.12 3.94
C LEU A 60 5.61 0.99 4.25
N ARG A 61 5.59 0.56 5.52
CA ARG A 61 4.53 -0.33 6.02
C ARG A 61 3.29 0.47 6.38
N LEU A 62 2.13 -0.12 6.14
CA LEU A 62 0.83 0.40 6.53
C LEU A 62 0.50 -0.02 7.97
N PRO A 63 -0.30 0.77 8.70
CA PRO A 63 -0.92 2.03 8.26
C PRO A 63 0.05 3.22 8.27
N VAL A 64 -0.23 4.20 7.41
CA VAL A 64 0.38 5.54 7.44
C VAL A 64 -0.71 6.59 7.61
N ASP A 65 -0.36 7.79 8.08
CA ASP A 65 -1.32 8.90 8.18
C ASP A 65 -1.70 9.43 6.79
N ARG A 66 -2.90 9.03 6.33
CA ARG A 66 -3.42 9.39 5.00
C ARG A 66 -3.89 10.84 4.88
N THR A 67 -3.87 11.61 5.97
CA THR A 67 -4.20 13.04 5.93
C THR A 67 -3.03 13.90 5.47
N VAL A 68 -1.81 13.38 5.60
CA VAL A 68 -0.56 14.08 5.24
C VAL A 68 0.27 13.30 4.22
N LEU A 69 0.02 11.98 4.06
CA LEU A 69 0.67 11.14 3.08
C LEU A 69 -0.32 10.53 2.09
N SER A 70 -0.01 10.70 0.82
CA SER A 70 -0.53 9.85 -0.24
C SER A 70 0.13 8.47 -0.17
N ALA A 71 -0.63 7.43 -0.48
CA ALA A 71 -0.17 6.04 -0.45
C ALA A 71 -0.86 5.18 -1.50
N ILE A 72 -0.08 4.34 -2.19
CA ILE A 72 -0.53 3.28 -3.11
C ILE A 72 -0.11 1.94 -2.50
N PRO A 73 -1.07 1.09 -2.06
CA PRO A 73 -0.76 -0.27 -1.63
C PRO A 73 -0.10 -1.07 -2.75
N LEU A 74 0.96 -1.81 -2.41
CA LEU A 74 1.76 -2.60 -3.36
C LEU A 74 1.52 -4.09 -3.19
N TYR A 75 1.66 -4.57 -1.97
CA TYR A 75 1.43 -5.95 -1.59
C TYR A 75 1.18 -6.04 -0.09
N THR A 76 0.68 -7.19 0.32
CA THR A 76 0.48 -7.55 1.72
C THR A 76 1.34 -8.76 2.05
N GLU A 77 1.96 -8.75 3.22
CA GLU A 77 2.79 -9.83 3.73
C GLU A 77 2.07 -10.59 4.82
N THR A 78 2.13 -11.93 4.71
CA THR A 78 1.70 -12.83 5.76
C THR A 78 2.63 -12.75 6.96
N THR A 79 2.04 -12.85 8.14
CA THR A 79 2.76 -12.93 9.42
C THR A 79 3.20 -14.36 9.68
N VAL A 80 4.43 -14.50 10.17
CA VAL A 80 5.02 -15.79 10.55
C VAL A 80 5.55 -15.70 11.96
N VAL A 81 5.55 -16.83 12.68
CA VAL A 81 6.24 -16.97 13.95
C VAL A 81 7.65 -17.52 13.68
N LEU A 82 8.66 -16.81 14.17
CA LEU A 82 10.06 -17.20 14.16
C LEU A 82 10.36 -17.99 15.44
N ILE A 83 10.96 -19.16 15.27
CA ILE A 83 11.18 -20.16 16.33
C ILE A 83 12.49 -20.93 16.12
N PRO A 84 13.09 -21.50 17.19
CA PRO A 84 14.15 -22.49 17.06
C PRO A 84 13.69 -23.72 16.25
N LYS A 85 14.61 -24.36 15.55
CA LYS A 85 14.31 -25.54 14.70
C LYS A 85 13.83 -26.77 15.48
N ASP A 86 14.10 -26.85 16.77
CA ASP A 86 13.70 -27.90 17.69
C ASP A 86 12.44 -27.53 18.50
N HIS A 87 11.83 -26.38 18.23
CA HIS A 87 10.61 -25.93 18.89
C HIS A 87 9.39 -26.80 18.53
N LEU A 88 8.47 -27.02 19.48
CA LEU A 88 7.32 -27.92 19.33
C LEU A 88 6.40 -27.55 18.15
N VAL A 89 6.19 -26.24 17.95
CA VAL A 89 5.43 -25.65 16.83
C VAL A 89 5.93 -26.09 15.45
N THR A 90 7.19 -26.53 15.32
CA THR A 90 7.71 -27.01 14.03
C THR A 90 7.01 -28.28 13.52
N ALA A 91 6.27 -28.99 14.37
CA ALA A 91 5.49 -30.17 14.02
C ALA A 91 4.27 -29.89 13.12
N ALA A 92 3.81 -28.64 13.05
CA ALA A 92 2.76 -28.19 12.13
C ALA A 92 3.36 -27.33 11.01
N ASP A 93 2.70 -27.29 9.84
CA ASP A 93 3.11 -26.43 8.73
C ASP A 93 2.66 -24.97 8.90
N GLU A 94 1.54 -24.77 9.59
CA GLU A 94 0.95 -23.48 9.95
C GLU A 94 0.38 -23.56 11.37
N VAL A 95 0.24 -22.42 12.03
CA VAL A 95 -0.33 -22.30 13.39
C VAL A 95 -1.31 -21.14 13.48
N THR A 96 -2.00 -21.09 14.61
CA THR A 96 -2.85 -19.97 15.04
C THR A 96 -2.19 -19.21 16.19
N VAL A 97 -2.72 -18.03 16.50
CA VAL A 97 -2.34 -17.26 17.69
C VAL A 97 -2.62 -18.05 18.98
N GLU A 98 -3.70 -18.84 19.00
CA GLU A 98 -4.06 -19.68 20.15
C GLU A 98 -3.02 -20.78 20.41
N ASP A 99 -2.41 -21.35 19.36
CA ASP A 99 -1.33 -22.34 19.51
C ASP A 99 -0.08 -21.75 20.19
N LEU A 100 0.02 -20.42 20.26
CA LEU A 100 1.11 -19.68 20.92
C LEU A 100 0.71 -19.11 22.29
N ALA A 101 -0.49 -19.43 22.80
CA ALA A 101 -1.03 -18.82 24.02
C ALA A 101 -0.14 -19.02 25.26
N ASP A 102 0.52 -20.17 25.36
CA ASP A 102 1.42 -20.50 26.48
C ASP A 102 2.88 -20.07 26.26
N GLU A 103 3.22 -19.64 25.04
CA GLU A 103 4.57 -19.23 24.67
C GLU A 103 4.90 -17.83 25.18
N ILE A 104 6.17 -17.57 25.48
CA ILE A 104 6.66 -16.21 25.68
C ILE A 104 6.80 -15.57 24.30
N VAL A 105 6.01 -14.54 24.03
CA VAL A 105 6.09 -13.78 22.78
C VAL A 105 6.88 -12.49 23.01
N LEU A 106 7.91 -12.31 22.18
CA LEU A 106 8.75 -11.11 22.16
C LEU A 106 8.07 -10.02 21.32
N HIS A 107 8.00 -8.81 21.89
CA HIS A 107 7.43 -7.64 21.23
C HIS A 107 8.47 -6.51 21.17
N PRO A 108 9.29 -6.42 20.10
CA PRO A 108 10.28 -5.37 20.01
C PRO A 108 9.63 -3.99 19.92
N LEU A 109 10.36 -2.92 20.25
CA LEU A 109 9.83 -1.54 20.19
C LEU A 109 9.56 -1.08 18.75
N ASP A 110 10.21 -1.70 17.76
CA ASP A 110 10.04 -1.45 16.33
C ASP A 110 9.03 -2.39 15.65
N ASP A 111 8.18 -3.09 16.42
CA ASP A 111 7.13 -3.98 15.87
C ASP A 111 6.22 -3.22 14.88
N VAL A 112 5.97 -3.87 13.75
CA VAL A 112 5.26 -3.33 12.59
C VAL A 112 3.89 -3.98 12.39
N LEU A 113 3.50 -4.91 13.27
CA LEU A 113 2.22 -5.60 13.22
C LEU A 113 1.15 -4.84 14.02
N GLY A 114 0.01 -4.59 13.38
CA GLY A 114 -1.12 -3.86 13.97
C GLY A 114 -1.99 -4.73 14.87
N TRP A 115 -1.45 -5.25 15.98
CA TRP A 115 -2.19 -6.10 16.92
C TRP A 115 -3.29 -5.33 17.67
N GLU A 116 -4.52 -5.87 17.67
CA GLU A 116 -5.56 -5.42 18.61
C GLU A 116 -5.30 -5.93 20.04
N ARG A 117 -4.79 -7.15 20.14
CA ARG A 117 -4.35 -7.80 21.37
C ARG A 117 -3.07 -8.57 21.08
N LEU A 118 -2.06 -8.39 21.92
CA LEU A 118 -0.80 -9.11 21.79
C LEU A 118 -1.02 -10.62 22.05
N PRO A 119 -0.44 -11.50 21.21
CA PRO A 119 -0.53 -12.95 21.36
C PRO A 119 0.35 -13.48 22.49
N GLY A 120 0.06 -14.69 22.95
CA GLY A 120 0.86 -15.41 23.95
C GLY A 120 1.04 -14.68 25.27
N ARG A 121 2.09 -15.06 26.00
CA ARG A 121 2.51 -14.42 27.25
C ARG A 121 3.56 -13.35 26.96
N PRO A 122 3.41 -12.12 27.47
CA PRO A 122 4.42 -11.10 27.23
C PRO A 122 5.73 -11.44 27.95
N ALA A 123 6.85 -11.15 27.29
CA ALA A 123 8.15 -11.12 27.93
C ALA A 123 8.22 -10.02 29.01
N LEU A 124 9.11 -10.20 30.00
CA LEU A 124 9.30 -9.23 31.09
C LEU A 124 9.80 -7.88 30.58
N GLU A 125 10.69 -7.90 29.59
CA GLU A 125 11.27 -6.73 28.96
C GLU A 125 11.09 -6.82 27.44
N ARG A 126 10.90 -5.66 26.81
CA ARG A 126 10.75 -5.54 25.37
C ARG A 126 12.12 -5.27 24.74
N PRO A 127 12.54 -6.04 23.73
CA PRO A 127 13.75 -5.73 22.98
C PRO A 127 13.63 -4.39 22.26
N ASP A 128 14.73 -3.67 22.09
CA ASP A 128 14.71 -2.38 21.38
C ASP A 128 14.39 -2.57 19.90
N THR A 129 14.96 -3.61 19.28
CA THR A 129 14.79 -3.88 17.85
C THR A 129 14.34 -5.31 17.56
N THR A 130 13.80 -5.51 16.35
CA THR A 130 13.47 -6.82 15.81
C THR A 130 14.72 -7.71 15.74
N ALA A 131 15.89 -7.14 15.46
CA ALA A 131 17.15 -7.87 15.45
C ALA A 131 17.51 -8.40 16.85
N ASP A 132 17.35 -7.59 17.90
CA ASP A 132 17.59 -8.02 19.28
C ASP A 132 16.61 -9.11 19.71
N ALA A 133 15.34 -8.98 19.31
CA ALA A 133 14.34 -10.00 19.55
C ALA A 133 14.71 -11.33 18.87
N VAL A 134 15.24 -11.30 17.64
CA VAL A 134 15.71 -12.51 16.93
C VAL A 134 16.83 -13.22 17.70
N GLU A 135 17.77 -12.48 18.29
CA GLU A 135 18.84 -13.08 19.12
C GLU A 135 18.27 -13.78 20.37
N LEU A 136 17.23 -13.21 20.98
CA LEU A 136 16.54 -13.84 22.12
C LEU A 136 15.75 -15.10 21.71
N VAL A 137 15.12 -15.10 20.52
CA VAL A 137 14.50 -16.32 19.97
C VAL A 137 15.55 -17.40 19.79
N ALA A 138 16.72 -17.06 19.22
CA ALA A 138 17.80 -18.02 19.03
C ALA A 138 18.39 -18.56 20.35
N ALA A 139 18.33 -17.77 21.42
CA ALA A 139 18.67 -18.20 22.77
C ALA A 139 17.57 -19.03 23.45
N GLY A 140 16.42 -19.28 22.79
CA GLY A 140 15.31 -20.05 23.33
C GLY A 140 14.49 -19.33 24.40
N ILE A 141 14.56 -18.00 24.46
CA ILE A 141 13.85 -17.18 25.47
C ILE A 141 12.36 -17.07 25.16
N GLY A 142 11.99 -17.16 23.89
CA GLY A 142 10.61 -17.07 23.44
C GLY A 142 10.51 -17.14 21.91
N VAL A 143 9.35 -16.74 21.40
CA VAL A 143 9.04 -16.70 19.97
C VAL A 143 8.77 -15.27 19.52
N LEU A 144 8.86 -15.00 18.22
CA LEU A 144 8.66 -13.67 17.65
C LEU A 144 7.75 -13.73 16.44
N LEU A 145 6.68 -12.94 16.40
CA LEU A 145 5.84 -12.81 15.21
C LEU A 145 6.30 -11.61 14.39
N VAL A 146 6.56 -11.83 13.10
CA VAL A 146 7.02 -10.80 12.16
C VAL A 146 6.45 -11.05 10.76
N PRO A 147 6.39 -10.03 9.89
CA PRO A 147 6.19 -10.23 8.46
C PRO A 147 7.26 -11.17 7.88
N LEU A 148 6.86 -12.01 6.92
CA LEU A 148 7.77 -12.99 6.29
C LEU A 148 9.06 -12.36 5.73
N SER A 149 9.02 -11.12 5.22
CA SER A 149 10.24 -10.45 4.78
C SER A 149 11.24 -10.18 5.88
N LEU A 150 10.80 -9.83 7.10
CA LEU A 150 11.69 -9.62 8.25
C LEU A 150 12.27 -10.93 8.76
N ALA A 151 11.47 -12.01 8.78
CA ALA A 151 11.98 -13.35 9.08
C ALA A 151 13.09 -13.77 8.10
N ARG A 152 12.94 -13.43 6.80
CA ARG A 152 13.98 -13.68 5.78
C ARG A 152 15.18 -12.76 5.93
N LEU A 153 14.97 -11.48 6.26
CA LEU A 153 16.03 -10.50 6.48
C LEU A 153 16.95 -10.93 7.62
N HIS A 154 16.38 -11.46 8.71
CA HIS A 154 17.10 -11.93 9.89
C HIS A 154 17.33 -13.44 9.90
N HIS A 155 17.30 -14.09 8.73
CA HIS A 155 17.46 -15.54 8.64
C HIS A 155 18.80 -16.01 9.21
N ARG A 156 18.74 -17.05 10.05
CA ARG A 156 19.89 -17.75 10.62
C ARG A 156 19.65 -19.27 10.68
N LYS A 157 20.73 -20.05 10.74
CA LYS A 157 20.71 -21.51 10.48
C LYS A 157 19.97 -22.33 11.53
N ASP A 158 19.85 -21.83 12.74
CA ASP A 158 19.24 -22.43 13.92
C ASP A 158 17.76 -22.03 14.10
N LEU A 159 17.27 -21.06 13.33
CA LEU A 159 15.89 -20.63 13.33
C LEU A 159 15.12 -21.13 12.10
N THR A 160 13.80 -21.22 12.25
CA THR A 160 12.83 -21.47 11.18
C THR A 160 11.57 -20.65 11.47
N TYR A 161 10.64 -20.62 10.52
CA TYR A 161 9.34 -19.97 10.73
C TYR A 161 8.16 -20.86 10.33
N ARG A 162 6.99 -20.51 10.85
CA ARG A 162 5.67 -21.06 10.48
C ARG A 162 4.68 -19.93 10.22
N THR A 163 3.81 -20.10 9.24
CA THR A 163 2.73 -19.14 8.97
C THR A 163 1.77 -19.10 10.15
N VAL A 164 1.34 -17.90 10.55
CA VAL A 164 0.28 -17.70 11.56
C VAL A 164 -0.98 -17.24 10.84
N THR A 165 -2.00 -18.08 10.81
CA THR A 165 -3.14 -17.96 9.88
C THR A 165 -4.17 -16.90 10.29
N ASP A 166 -4.21 -16.53 11.57
CA ASP A 166 -5.15 -15.59 12.18
C ASP A 166 -4.45 -14.35 12.79
N ALA A 167 -3.19 -14.12 12.41
CA ALA A 167 -2.43 -12.92 12.76
C ALA A 167 -2.76 -11.75 11.82
N PRO A 168 -2.60 -10.49 12.26
CA PRO A 168 -2.72 -9.34 11.38
C PRO A 168 -1.66 -9.41 10.27
N GLU A 169 -2.05 -9.10 9.04
CA GLU A 169 -1.12 -9.00 7.92
C GLU A 169 -0.42 -7.63 7.89
N SER A 170 0.73 -7.56 7.21
CA SER A 170 1.51 -6.32 7.07
C SER A 170 1.47 -5.80 5.65
N GLY A 171 0.78 -4.68 5.42
CA GLY A 171 0.72 -4.03 4.12
C GLY A 171 1.97 -3.20 3.82
N VAL A 172 2.44 -3.21 2.57
CA VAL A 172 3.51 -2.32 2.08
C VAL A 172 2.94 -1.40 1.01
N ALA A 173 3.27 -0.11 1.09
CA ALA A 173 2.79 0.93 0.19
C ALA A 173 3.93 1.82 -0.31
N LEU A 174 3.79 2.32 -1.54
CA LEU A 174 4.51 3.52 -1.96
C LEU A 174 3.81 4.72 -1.35
N CYS A 175 4.54 5.54 -0.60
CA CYS A 175 4.04 6.73 0.08
C CYS A 175 4.82 7.98 -0.33
N TRP A 176 4.17 9.14 -0.30
CA TRP A 176 4.79 10.45 -0.52
C TRP A 176 3.92 11.53 0.16
N PRO A 177 4.46 12.72 0.48
CA PRO A 177 3.65 13.81 1.03
C PRO A 177 2.46 14.15 0.11
N GLU A 178 1.27 14.33 0.66
CA GLU A 178 0.03 14.55 -0.12
C GLU A 178 0.19 15.70 -1.14
N ASP A 179 0.88 16.78 -0.74
CA ASP A 179 1.10 17.96 -1.58
C ASP A 179 2.26 17.82 -2.60
N ALA A 180 3.02 16.72 -2.56
CA ALA A 180 4.25 16.54 -3.35
C ALA A 180 4.00 15.85 -4.70
N HIS A 181 3.19 16.46 -5.57
CA HIS A 181 2.91 15.99 -6.94
C HIS A 181 3.98 16.40 -7.95
N THR A 182 5.23 16.02 -7.71
CA THR A 182 6.32 16.31 -8.64
C THR A 182 6.32 15.34 -9.83
N ASP A 183 6.87 15.77 -10.97
CA ASP A 183 7.05 14.90 -12.15
C ASP A 183 7.80 13.60 -11.80
N ARG A 184 8.76 13.67 -10.88
CA ARG A 184 9.56 12.51 -10.44
C ARG A 184 8.76 11.51 -9.62
N VAL A 185 7.91 12.00 -8.73
CA VAL A 185 6.98 11.16 -7.97
C VAL A 185 6.00 10.48 -8.94
N GLU A 186 5.47 11.21 -9.92
CA GLU A 186 4.56 10.65 -10.94
C GLU A 186 5.24 9.60 -11.84
N ASP A 187 6.50 9.84 -12.23
CA ASP A 187 7.33 8.88 -12.95
C ASP A 187 7.47 7.58 -12.14
N PHE A 188 7.82 7.68 -10.85
CA PHE A 188 8.01 6.53 -9.98
C PHE A 188 6.69 5.78 -9.72
N ILE A 189 5.59 6.51 -9.49
CA ILE A 189 4.23 5.94 -9.44
C ILE A 189 3.94 5.14 -10.72
N GLY A 190 4.35 5.67 -11.89
CA GLY A 190 4.18 4.97 -13.16
C GLY A 190 4.96 3.67 -13.25
N ILE A 191 6.19 3.64 -12.75
CA ILE A 191 7.01 2.44 -12.65
C ILE A 191 6.38 1.41 -11.71
N VAL A 192 5.94 1.85 -10.54
CA VAL A 192 5.34 1.00 -9.51
C VAL A 192 4.04 0.36 -10.00
N ARG A 193 3.21 1.11 -10.73
CA ARG A 193 1.99 0.63 -11.39
C ARG A 193 2.24 -0.16 -12.68
N GLY A 194 3.49 -0.34 -13.10
CA GLY A 194 3.83 -1.08 -14.31
C GLY A 194 3.43 -0.41 -15.62
N ARG A 195 3.16 0.92 -15.63
CA ARG A 195 2.91 1.67 -16.87
C ARG A 195 4.15 1.52 -17.78
N THR A 196 3.96 1.15 -19.04
CA THR A 196 5.07 1.07 -20.01
C THR A 196 5.47 2.46 -20.49
N VAL A 197 6.71 2.61 -20.97
CA VAL A 197 7.28 3.90 -21.44
C VAL A 197 6.45 4.53 -22.57
N ASN A 198 5.64 3.73 -23.28
CA ASN A 198 4.74 4.17 -24.35
C ASN A 198 3.32 4.55 -23.88
N SER A 199 3.06 4.63 -22.57
CA SER A 199 1.73 5.01 -22.05
C SER A 199 1.54 6.53 -22.04
N THR A 200 1.37 7.13 -23.22
CA THR A 200 0.91 8.51 -23.39
C THR A 200 -0.59 8.62 -23.13
N ARG A 201 -1.00 8.52 -21.87
CA ARG A 201 -2.28 9.08 -21.39
C ARG A 201 -1.99 9.95 -20.18
N GLY A 202 -1.54 11.18 -20.42
CA GLY A 202 -1.30 12.15 -19.35
C GLY A 202 -0.67 13.45 -19.84
N ARG A 203 0.24 13.38 -20.82
CA ARG A 203 0.77 14.59 -21.46
C ARG A 203 -0.16 15.00 -22.61
N GLN A 204 -1.21 15.75 -22.31
CA GLN A 204 -1.97 16.45 -23.35
C GLN A 204 -1.02 17.51 -23.94
N PRO A 205 -0.63 17.47 -25.21
CA PRO A 205 0.10 18.57 -25.82
C PRO A 205 -0.88 19.75 -25.89
N GLU A 206 -0.49 20.85 -25.27
CA GLU A 206 -1.16 22.14 -25.42
C GLU A 206 -1.27 22.45 -26.93
N PRO A 207 -2.45 22.78 -27.46
CA PRO A 207 -2.60 23.00 -28.90
C PRO A 207 -1.82 24.26 -29.30
N ALA A 208 -0.72 24.04 -30.03
CA ALA A 208 0.06 25.11 -30.64
C ALA A 208 -0.88 25.99 -31.49
N ARG A 209 -1.02 27.26 -31.09
CA ARG A 209 -1.62 28.31 -31.89
C ARG A 209 -0.83 28.47 -33.17
N SER A 210 -1.40 28.08 -34.31
CA SER A 210 -0.90 28.50 -35.62
C SER A 210 -1.36 29.94 -35.89
N LYS A 211 -0.39 30.81 -36.18
CA LYS A 211 -0.60 32.12 -36.79
C LYS A 211 -0.17 32.06 -38.27
N ASP A 212 -0.91 32.84 -39.06
CA ASP A 212 -0.66 33.32 -40.42
C ASP A 212 -0.93 32.33 -41.57
N GLY A 213 -1.65 32.64 -42.65
CA GLY A 213 -2.34 33.87 -43.07
C GLY A 213 -2.97 33.71 -44.48
N ARG A 214 -4.26 34.06 -44.59
CA ARG A 214 -5.00 34.77 -45.66
C ARG A 214 -4.82 34.43 -47.17
N ALA A 215 -5.96 34.11 -47.82
CA ALA A 215 -6.37 34.66 -49.12
C ALA A 215 -7.93 34.65 -49.27
N GLU A 216 -8.50 35.83 -49.59
CA GLU A 216 -9.90 36.13 -49.96
C GLU A 216 -10.24 35.58 -51.37
N ALA A 217 -11.46 35.43 -51.91
CA ALA A 217 -12.77 36.10 -51.81
C ALA A 217 -13.86 35.07 -52.27
N SER A 218 -15.19 35.20 -52.12
CA SER A 218 -16.12 36.33 -52.33
C SER A 218 -17.54 35.95 -51.83
N THR A 219 -18.34 36.94 -51.43
CA THR A 219 -19.77 36.89 -51.01
C THR A 219 -20.66 37.47 -52.15
N PRO A 220 -22.02 37.65 -52.07
CA PRO A 220 -23.05 37.20 -51.10
C PRO A 220 -24.40 36.73 -51.73
N ALA A 221 -25.35 36.21 -50.93
CA ALA A 221 -26.78 36.63 -50.92
C ALA A 221 -27.74 35.74 -50.07
N ARG A 222 -28.21 36.33 -48.96
CA ARG A 222 -29.59 36.49 -48.45
C ARG A 222 -30.70 35.40 -48.63
N ARG A 223 -31.43 35.26 -47.50
CA ARG A 223 -32.89 35.01 -47.27
C ARG A 223 -33.37 33.59 -46.88
N LYS A 224 -33.75 33.48 -45.60
CA LYS A 224 -34.95 32.76 -45.07
C LYS A 224 -36.24 33.41 -45.63
N PRO A 225 -37.41 32.74 -45.74
CA PRO A 225 -38.12 32.21 -44.57
C PRO A 225 -39.06 30.98 -44.73
N ALA A 226 -39.39 30.43 -43.56
CA ALA A 226 -40.69 29.94 -43.05
C ALA A 226 -41.59 28.93 -43.81
N GLY A 227 -42.16 28.03 -42.98
CA GLY A 227 -43.39 27.27 -43.23
C GLY A 227 -43.13 25.76 -43.20
N GLY A 228 -43.72 24.93 -42.35
CA GLY A 228 -44.77 25.11 -41.35
C GLY A 228 -45.49 23.76 -41.16
N ARG A 229 -45.98 23.53 -39.93
CA ARG A 229 -47.10 22.62 -39.59
C ARG A 229 -46.83 21.10 -39.77
N THR A 230 -47.41 20.15 -39.02
CA THR A 230 -48.32 20.10 -37.86
C THR A 230 -48.44 18.62 -37.45
N GLY A 231 -48.80 18.38 -36.19
CA GLY A 231 -49.52 17.18 -35.75
C GLY A 231 -48.66 16.21 -34.95
N GLY A 232 -48.97 15.82 -33.71
CA GLY A 232 -50.22 15.93 -32.96
C GLY A 232 -50.57 14.57 -32.36
N GLY A 233 -50.81 14.54 -31.04
CA GLY A 233 -51.36 13.40 -30.27
C GLY A 233 -50.36 12.82 -29.27
N ARG A 234 -50.43 13.12 -27.95
CA ARG A 234 -51.36 12.58 -26.91
C ARG A 234 -51.34 11.06 -26.90
N THR A 235 -51.25 10.30 -25.82
CA THR A 235 -51.41 10.45 -24.35
C THR A 235 -51.04 9.06 -23.81
N GLY A 236 -50.34 8.88 -22.69
CA GLY A 236 -50.96 8.85 -21.36
C GLY A 236 -50.96 7.42 -20.78
N GLY A 237 -50.84 7.32 -19.45
CA GLY A 237 -51.07 6.10 -18.65
C GLY A 237 -49.78 5.44 -18.15
N SER A 238 -49.26 5.69 -16.95
CA SER A 238 -49.78 5.35 -15.61
C SER A 238 -50.16 3.89 -15.42
N GLY A 239 -49.42 3.19 -14.56
CA GLY A 239 -49.74 1.85 -14.08
C GLY A 239 -48.86 1.51 -12.88
N ALA A 240 -49.36 1.81 -11.69
CA ALA A 240 -48.81 1.40 -10.42
C ALA A 240 -49.36 0.03 -9.98
N ALA A 241 -48.67 -0.54 -8.99
CA ALA A 241 -49.20 -1.27 -7.83
C ALA A 241 -49.05 -2.81 -7.74
N GLY A 242 -48.76 -3.22 -6.49
CA GLY A 242 -48.96 -4.55 -5.90
C GLY A 242 -47.64 -5.32 -5.75
N GLY A 243 -47.04 -5.50 -4.57
CA GLY A 243 -47.58 -5.92 -3.27
C GLY A 243 -47.11 -7.37 -3.03
N LYS A 244 -46.34 -7.71 -1.99
CA LYS A 244 -46.86 -8.05 -0.66
C LYS A 244 -45.73 -8.29 0.34
N ALA A 245 -46.08 -8.02 1.60
CA ALA A 245 -45.36 -8.32 2.82
C ALA A 245 -45.39 -9.81 3.21
N GLY A 246 -44.47 -10.20 4.09
CA GLY A 246 -44.53 -11.41 4.90
C GLY A 246 -43.40 -11.44 5.92
N GLY A 247 -43.65 -10.96 7.14
CA GLY A 247 -42.71 -11.08 8.27
C GLY A 247 -42.81 -12.42 8.98
N LYS A 248 -41.87 -12.71 9.90
CA LYS A 248 -42.10 -12.88 11.36
C LYS A 248 -40.82 -13.38 12.07
N GLN A 249 -40.44 -12.69 13.13
CA GLN A 249 -39.55 -13.18 14.20
C GLN A 249 -40.29 -14.13 15.15
N THR A 250 -39.58 -15.14 15.66
CA THR A 250 -39.69 -15.73 17.01
C THR A 250 -38.34 -16.40 17.30
N GLY A 251 -37.54 -16.02 18.32
CA GLY A 251 -37.60 -16.52 19.71
C GLY A 251 -37.19 -18.00 19.77
N GLY A 252 -36.28 -18.54 20.59
CA GLY A 252 -35.56 -18.14 21.79
C GLY A 252 -35.26 -19.44 22.59
N ALA A 253 -34.14 -19.46 23.34
CA ALA A 253 -33.80 -20.33 24.48
C ALA A 253 -33.43 -21.84 24.31
N ALA A 254 -32.15 -22.11 24.63
CA ALA A 254 -31.61 -23.06 25.62
C ALA A 254 -32.18 -24.49 25.80
N ARG A 255 -31.27 -25.49 25.83
CA ARG A 255 -31.06 -26.36 27.01
C ARG A 255 -29.80 -27.26 26.89
N ARG A 256 -29.13 -27.39 28.04
CA ARG A 256 -28.12 -28.40 28.41
C ARG A 256 -28.67 -29.83 28.30
N GLY A 257 -27.77 -30.79 28.09
CA GLY A 257 -28.02 -32.20 28.33
C GLY A 257 -26.71 -32.98 28.37
N THR A 258 -26.21 -33.20 29.58
CA THR A 258 -25.22 -34.24 29.95
C THR A 258 -25.74 -35.64 29.61
N GLY A 259 -24.84 -36.47 29.09
CA GLY A 259 -25.00 -37.91 28.89
C GLY A 259 -23.74 -38.46 28.29
#